data_AF-A0A418CQY1-F1
#
_entry.id   AF-A0A418CQY1-F1
#
_cell.length_a   1.000
_cell.length_b   1.000
_cell.length_c   1.000
_cell.angle_alpha   90.00
_cell.angle_beta   90.00
_cell.angle_gamma   90.00
#
_symmetry.space_group_name_H-M   'P 1'
#
loop_
_entity.id
_entity.type
_entity.pdbx_description
1 polymer ?
#
loop_
_entity_poly.entity_id
_entity_poly.type
_entity_poly.pdbx_seq_one_letter_code
_entity_poly.pdbx_strand_id
1 'polypeptide(L)'
;VVTHGPSTLKTIVSAICVMLVLVDVTSNNWELNDLIGNARTLFTPVLNVASRQDLTDTFTFAEGYSLSTTSNVGLFMLNYTLQKIRAHDASMYVLTADTFLINGGANDICGLLKQSYQIKANTTSVSLGVIEDGIQYIRGQAISNFFLGIAPPPPFGSDHDTLTSLGYIPSRMDADVRLTTPVAIPPPGTSTRANVSMYRYYSRALCTGCDPIVELGLDVCSVTTSFNDSSRKLVIESSQAVVGHHRVLGMMLERSGVTTGSLVVRGLCVLFVLASFTTSQKTVRWMDSVALTSWYKKLLHMIAPSLHRYQHQLLNLPYFCFNSDIFVVGYVTAVLLDEKACTLYSRALFRWNRDTPGSWTSWYVYLRILSMNFRWVWLNCFLVKIIKLMANFVSATRYTGGNFVVGYFNFSSITYVYVAGLALVYRHNFLDFGNSDMVALTPDMQHLDGISIDFFDSTLMRGYPGLVLVMFLNLMGVLSIDLVVNFKWWRKVSNNSLGRQHIYNSTSIITDMGYVFVDWSDFKGQAVVVPVRSLCTMQWFLTCHTLRFGLPEDPANIRGMASKAGSRPSQAVSPSKRNSAQVTVARRQSTVAADDFFMLAQDQDGYLHLFNARKTEIQALSMEVKVQADARYMVA
;
A
#
# COMPACT_ATOMS: atom_id res chain seq x y z
N VAL A 1 -33.77 7.53 -2.13
CA VAL A 1 -32.41 7.08 -2.49
C VAL A 1 -31.60 8.34 -2.71
N VAL A 2 -30.84 8.79 -1.71
CA VAL A 2 -29.84 9.84 -1.92
C VAL A 2 -28.62 9.10 -2.45
N THR A 3 -28.50 9.03 -3.77
CA THR A 3 -27.32 8.49 -4.44
C THR A 3 -26.19 9.49 -4.24
N HIS A 4 -25.25 9.20 -3.34
CA HIS A 4 -24.00 9.95 -3.26
C HIS A 4 -23.19 9.68 -4.54
N GLY A 5 -23.04 10.71 -5.38
CA GLY A 5 -22.26 10.71 -6.62
C GLY A 5 -22.96 10.03 -7.82
N PRO A 6 -22.59 10.38 -9.07
CA PRO A 6 -23.07 9.66 -10.25
C PRO A 6 -22.62 8.19 -10.13
N SER A 7 -23.55 7.24 -10.27
CA SER A 7 -23.30 5.80 -10.18
C SER A 7 -22.10 5.35 -11.01
N THR A 8 -21.86 6.03 -12.14
CA THR A 8 -20.72 5.85 -13.03
C THR A 8 -19.37 6.06 -12.35
N LEU A 9 -19.20 7.11 -11.53
CA LEU A 9 -17.93 7.40 -10.86
C LEU A 9 -17.57 6.29 -9.86
N LYS A 10 -18.55 5.85 -9.07
CA LYS A 10 -18.39 4.74 -8.12
C LYS A 10 -17.98 3.45 -8.83
N THR A 11 -18.61 3.15 -9.97
CA THR A 11 -18.28 1.98 -10.80
C THR A 11 -16.86 2.08 -11.38
N ILE A 12 -16.48 3.25 -11.92
CA ILE A 12 -15.14 3.47 -12.48
C ILE A 12 -14.06 3.30 -11.40
N VAL A 13 -14.20 3.95 -10.26
CA VAL A 13 -13.22 3.86 -9.17
C VAL A 13 -13.11 2.41 -8.66
N SER A 14 -14.24 1.71 -8.53
CA SER A 14 -14.23 0.30 -8.14
C SER A 14 -13.52 -0.58 -9.18
N ALA A 15 -13.74 -0.35 -10.48
CA ALA A 15 -13.09 -1.12 -11.55
C ALA A 15 -11.57 -0.90 -11.56
N ILE A 16 -11.12 0.35 -11.37
CA ILE A 16 -9.69 0.69 -11.23
C ILE A 16 -9.08 -0.06 -10.04
N CYS A 17 -9.75 -0.07 -8.88
CA CYS A 17 -9.24 -0.75 -7.70
C CYS A 17 -9.12 -2.27 -7.91
N VAL A 18 -10.09 -2.90 -8.55
CA VAL A 18 -10.02 -4.33 -8.90
C VAL A 18 -8.84 -4.60 -9.83
N MET A 19 -8.63 -3.74 -10.83
CA MET A 19 -7.49 -3.86 -11.74
C MET A 19 -6.15 -3.72 -11.01
N LEU A 20 -6.02 -2.77 -10.07
CA LEU A 20 -4.81 -2.61 -9.26
C LEU A 20 -4.54 -3.83 -8.39
N VAL A 21 -5.57 -4.41 -7.76
CA VAL A 21 -5.43 -5.63 -6.96
C VAL A 21 -5.01 -6.81 -7.83
N LEU A 22 -5.57 -6.95 -9.04
CA LEU A 22 -5.17 -8.02 -9.97
C LEU A 22 -3.70 -7.90 -10.37
N VAL A 23 -3.25 -6.70 -10.78
CA VAL A 23 -1.85 -6.45 -11.12
C VAL A 23 -0.93 -6.73 -9.93
N ASP A 24 -1.37 -6.39 -8.72
CA ASP A 24 -0.58 -6.65 -7.52
C ASP A 24 -0.36 -8.15 -7.27
N VAL A 25 -1.41 -8.96 -7.43
CA VAL A 25 -1.36 -10.41 -7.21
C VAL A 25 -0.57 -11.11 -8.31
N THR A 26 -0.69 -10.68 -9.56
CA THR A 26 -0.05 -11.37 -10.70
C THR A 26 1.37 -10.90 -10.98
N SER A 27 1.65 -9.60 -10.82
CA SER A 27 2.88 -8.97 -11.35
C SER A 27 3.81 -8.45 -10.26
N ASN A 28 3.29 -8.26 -9.05
CA ASN A 28 4.02 -7.79 -7.87
C ASN A 28 4.13 -8.87 -6.78
N ASN A 29 3.98 -10.13 -7.18
CA ASN A 29 4.23 -11.29 -6.36
C ASN A 29 5.66 -11.78 -6.61
N TRP A 30 6.48 -11.76 -5.56
CA TRP A 30 7.92 -12.07 -5.66
C TRP A 30 8.18 -13.52 -6.04
N GLU A 31 7.38 -14.47 -5.53
CA GLU A 31 7.49 -15.89 -5.88
C GLU A 31 7.15 -16.12 -7.35
N LEU A 32 6.07 -15.49 -7.82
CA LEU A 32 5.65 -15.65 -9.21
C LEU A 32 6.66 -15.01 -10.17
N ASN A 33 7.15 -13.81 -9.84
CA ASN A 33 8.14 -13.11 -10.67
C ASN A 33 9.50 -13.84 -10.69
N ASP A 34 9.97 -14.39 -9.57
CA ASP A 34 11.18 -15.22 -9.56
C ASP A 34 11.03 -16.50 -10.41
N LEU A 35 9.83 -17.11 -10.41
CA LEU A 35 9.56 -18.34 -11.14
C LEU A 35 9.45 -18.13 -12.66
N ILE A 36 8.68 -17.13 -13.11
CA ILE A 36 8.38 -16.93 -14.54
C ILE A 36 9.26 -15.83 -15.19
N GLY A 37 10.01 -15.11 -14.37
CA GLY A 37 10.83 -13.99 -14.80
C GLY A 37 12.11 -14.40 -15.55
N ASN A 38 12.57 -13.51 -16.42
CA ASN A 38 13.77 -13.70 -17.23
C ASN A 38 15.05 -13.05 -16.64
N ALA A 39 15.00 -12.49 -15.44
CA ALA A 39 16.15 -11.81 -14.81
C ALA A 39 17.39 -12.70 -14.65
N ARG A 40 17.26 -14.02 -14.58
CA ARG A 40 18.42 -14.95 -14.52
C ARG A 40 19.33 -14.88 -15.75
N THR A 41 18.82 -14.42 -16.90
CA THR A 41 19.64 -14.16 -18.10
C THR A 41 20.74 -13.12 -17.85
N LEU A 42 20.56 -12.24 -16.86
CA LEU A 42 21.53 -11.21 -16.48
C LEU A 42 22.76 -11.81 -15.79
N PHE A 43 22.71 -13.05 -15.31
CA PHE A 43 23.86 -13.73 -14.67
C PHE A 43 24.89 -14.29 -15.65
N THR A 44 24.59 -14.31 -16.95
CA THR A 44 25.43 -14.87 -18.01
C THR A 44 26.94 -14.65 -17.84
N PRO A 45 27.46 -13.43 -17.57
CA PRO A 45 28.91 -13.22 -17.49
C PRO A 45 29.58 -13.81 -16.25
N VAL A 46 28.83 -14.11 -15.18
CA VAL A 46 29.39 -14.59 -13.90
C VAL A 46 29.05 -16.05 -13.59
N LEU A 47 28.32 -16.75 -14.47
CA LEU A 47 27.95 -18.15 -14.28
C LEU A 47 29.17 -19.05 -14.00
N ASN A 48 30.31 -18.77 -14.64
CA ASN A 48 31.54 -19.56 -14.49
C ASN A 48 32.56 -18.96 -13.49
N VAL A 49 32.23 -17.90 -12.75
CA VAL A 49 33.20 -17.15 -11.90
C VAL A 49 33.05 -17.46 -10.40
N ALA A 50 34.01 -18.16 -9.76
CA ALA A 50 33.87 -18.74 -8.40
C ALA A 50 34.25 -17.83 -7.28
N SER A 51 35.31 -17.11 -7.57
CA SER A 51 36.02 -16.33 -6.62
C SER A 51 36.39 -15.02 -7.26
N ARG A 52 36.88 -14.12 -6.42
CA ARG A 52 37.52 -12.88 -6.85
C ARG A 52 38.66 -13.15 -7.83
N GLN A 53 39.40 -14.25 -7.64
CA GLN A 53 40.50 -14.63 -8.51
C GLN A 53 40.01 -15.04 -9.91
N ASP A 54 38.97 -15.87 -9.97
CA ASP A 54 38.39 -16.26 -11.28
C ASP A 54 37.82 -15.06 -12.02
N LEU A 55 37.32 -14.06 -11.28
CA LEU A 55 36.82 -12.82 -11.86
C LEU A 55 37.96 -12.05 -12.53
N THR A 56 39.11 -11.92 -11.88
CA THR A 56 40.31 -11.28 -12.45
C THR A 56 41.00 -12.11 -13.54
N ASP A 57 40.78 -13.42 -13.55
CA ASP A 57 41.30 -14.29 -14.61
C ASP A 57 40.42 -14.24 -15.87
N THR A 58 39.11 -14.06 -15.70
CA THR A 58 38.13 -13.97 -16.79
C THR A 58 38.02 -12.56 -17.38
N PHE A 59 38.11 -11.52 -16.55
CA PHE A 59 37.94 -10.12 -16.94
C PHE A 59 39.20 -9.30 -16.66
N THR A 60 39.56 -8.45 -17.61
CA THR A 60 40.63 -7.46 -17.42
C THR A 60 40.03 -6.20 -16.80
N PHE A 61 40.47 -5.88 -15.58
CA PHE A 61 40.00 -4.68 -14.88
C PHE A 61 40.76 -3.41 -15.26
N ALA A 62 40.06 -2.28 -15.22
CA ALA A 62 40.64 -0.96 -15.44
C ALA A 62 41.65 -0.58 -14.34
N GLU A 63 42.67 0.20 -14.72
CA GLU A 63 43.63 0.78 -13.78
C GLU A 63 42.93 1.78 -12.85
N GLY A 64 43.10 1.62 -11.53
CA GLY A 64 42.39 2.44 -10.53
C GLY A 64 40.96 1.98 -10.18
N TYR A 65 40.34 1.13 -11.02
CA TYR A 65 38.96 0.65 -10.85
C TYR A 65 38.88 -0.88 -10.85
N SER A 66 39.69 -1.49 -9.99
CA SER A 66 39.86 -2.94 -9.88
C SER A 66 39.62 -3.41 -8.46
N LEU A 67 39.64 -4.73 -8.24
CA LEU A 67 39.43 -5.30 -6.91
C LEU A 67 40.49 -4.84 -5.87
N SER A 68 41.65 -4.33 -6.30
CA SER A 68 42.69 -3.84 -5.38
C SER A 68 42.42 -2.42 -4.85
N THR A 69 41.58 -1.65 -5.53
CA THR A 69 41.24 -0.27 -5.15
C THR A 69 39.88 -0.15 -4.47
N THR A 70 39.05 -1.19 -4.56
CA THR A 70 37.74 -1.28 -3.90
C THR A 70 37.87 -1.39 -2.38
N SER A 71 36.99 -0.71 -1.63
CA SER A 71 36.91 -0.81 -0.17
C SER A 71 36.56 -2.23 0.32
N ASN A 72 36.80 -2.50 1.60
CA ASN A 72 36.49 -3.79 2.21
C ASN A 72 34.99 -4.12 2.12
N VAL A 73 34.13 -3.11 2.27
CA VAL A 73 32.68 -3.32 2.19
C VAL A 73 32.23 -3.51 0.74
N GLY A 74 32.80 -2.78 -0.22
CA GLY A 74 32.55 -3.04 -1.65
C GLY A 74 32.96 -4.45 -2.06
N LEU A 75 34.10 -4.94 -1.57
CA LEU A 75 34.56 -6.32 -1.77
C LEU A 75 33.64 -7.34 -1.09
N PHE A 76 33.13 -7.05 0.12
CA PHE A 76 32.13 -7.87 0.79
C PHE A 76 30.85 -7.99 -0.06
N MET A 77 30.33 -6.88 -0.57
CA MET A 77 29.11 -6.84 -1.37
C MET A 77 29.26 -7.63 -2.69
N LEU A 78 30.41 -7.49 -3.36
CA LEU A 78 30.73 -8.29 -4.55
C LEU A 78 30.81 -9.78 -4.23
N ASN A 79 31.55 -10.16 -3.18
CA ASN A 79 31.71 -11.56 -2.80
C ASN A 79 30.36 -12.20 -2.41
N TYR A 80 29.55 -11.48 -1.62
CA TYR A 80 28.20 -11.91 -1.25
C TYR A 80 27.35 -12.18 -2.51
N THR A 81 27.34 -11.24 -3.45
CA THR A 81 26.57 -11.34 -4.70
C THR A 81 27.00 -12.55 -5.52
N LEU A 82 28.31 -12.72 -5.74
CA LEU A 82 28.85 -13.86 -6.50
C LEU A 82 28.51 -15.20 -5.82
N GLN A 83 28.74 -15.32 -4.51
CA GLN A 83 28.43 -16.54 -3.76
C GLN A 83 26.95 -16.94 -3.88
N LYS A 84 26.03 -15.97 -3.76
CA LYS A 84 24.59 -16.21 -3.89
C LYS A 84 24.18 -16.64 -5.29
N ILE A 85 24.74 -16.04 -6.33
CA ILE A 85 24.47 -16.45 -7.72
C ILE A 85 24.93 -17.90 -7.94
N ARG A 86 26.12 -18.26 -7.47
CA ARG A 86 26.70 -19.60 -7.71
C ARG A 86 26.05 -20.71 -6.95
N ALA A 87 25.74 -20.48 -5.68
CA ALA A 87 25.06 -21.47 -4.86
C ALA A 87 23.66 -21.79 -5.39
N HIS A 88 23.18 -21.01 -6.38
CA HIS A 88 21.80 -21.02 -6.85
C HIS A 88 20.85 -20.97 -5.64
N ASP A 89 21.21 -20.10 -4.69
CA ASP A 89 20.68 -20.14 -3.34
C ASP A 89 19.20 -19.72 -3.35
N ALA A 90 18.33 -20.58 -2.81
CA ALA A 90 16.90 -20.31 -2.71
C ALA A 90 16.57 -19.16 -1.74
N SER A 91 17.57 -18.58 -1.06
CA SER A 91 17.45 -17.43 -0.17
C SER A 91 17.47 -16.07 -0.87
N MET A 92 17.57 -16.00 -2.20
CA MET A 92 17.44 -14.74 -2.95
C MET A 92 16.34 -14.84 -4.01
N TYR A 93 15.49 -13.83 -4.10
CA TYR A 93 14.62 -13.59 -5.24
C TYR A 93 15.41 -12.94 -6.37
N VAL A 94 15.26 -13.44 -7.60
CA VAL A 94 15.81 -12.87 -8.83
C VAL A 94 14.66 -12.34 -9.67
N LEU A 95 14.33 -11.08 -9.44
CA LEU A 95 13.12 -10.45 -9.95
C LEU A 95 13.38 -9.76 -11.29
N THR A 96 12.47 -9.97 -12.24
CA THR A 96 12.43 -9.25 -13.51
C THR A 96 11.70 -7.94 -13.32
N ALA A 97 12.39 -6.83 -13.60
CA ALA A 97 11.83 -5.51 -13.54
C ALA A 97 11.06 -5.21 -14.84
N ASP A 98 11.73 -4.63 -15.83
CA ASP A 98 11.21 -4.47 -17.20
C ASP A 98 12.35 -4.03 -18.15
N THR A 99 11.99 -3.70 -19.39
CA THR A 99 12.87 -3.09 -20.38
C THR A 99 12.59 -1.59 -20.54
N PHE A 100 13.64 -0.77 -20.53
CA PHE A 100 13.53 0.69 -20.56
C PHE A 100 14.23 1.25 -21.80
N LEU A 101 13.56 2.11 -22.55
CA LEU A 101 14.12 2.70 -23.77
C LEU A 101 15.15 3.78 -23.42
N ILE A 102 16.34 3.69 -24.02
CA ILE A 102 17.41 4.67 -23.86
C ILE A 102 17.21 5.79 -24.89
N ASN A 103 16.68 6.94 -24.46
CA ASN A 103 16.36 8.07 -25.34
C ASN A 103 17.28 9.30 -25.16
N GLY A 104 18.24 9.25 -24.24
CA GLY A 104 19.15 10.38 -24.00
C GLY A 104 20.20 10.11 -22.92
N GLY A 105 21.07 11.09 -22.68
CA GLY A 105 22.21 10.96 -21.77
C GLY A 105 21.86 10.72 -20.29
N ALA A 106 20.63 11.03 -19.85
CA ALA A 106 20.17 10.74 -18.49
C ALA A 106 20.12 9.23 -18.19
N ASN A 107 19.95 8.39 -19.21
CA ASN A 107 19.94 6.93 -19.09
C ASN A 107 21.26 6.28 -19.51
N ASP A 108 22.25 7.07 -19.91
CA ASP A 108 23.56 6.57 -20.32
C ASP A 108 24.40 6.24 -19.08
N ILE A 109 24.58 4.94 -18.85
CA ILE A 109 25.49 4.42 -17.84
C ILE A 109 26.69 3.72 -18.48
N CYS A 110 26.95 3.86 -19.76
CA CYS A 110 28.12 3.23 -20.37
C CYS A 110 29.42 4.00 -20.08
N GLY A 111 29.33 5.25 -19.60
CA GLY A 111 30.46 6.16 -19.42
C GLY A 111 31.59 5.63 -18.52
N LEU A 112 31.31 4.82 -17.50
CA LEU A 112 32.33 4.28 -16.58
C LEU A 112 33.32 3.31 -17.27
N LEU A 113 32.97 2.76 -18.44
CA LEU A 113 33.89 1.93 -19.21
C LEU A 113 35.05 2.72 -19.82
N LYS A 114 34.94 4.05 -19.91
CA LYS A 114 35.96 4.95 -20.46
C LYS A 114 37.19 5.01 -19.52
N GLN A 115 38.01 3.97 -19.60
CA GLN A 115 39.20 3.78 -18.76
C GLN A 115 40.34 3.16 -19.57
N SER A 116 41.50 2.98 -18.90
CA SER A 116 42.66 2.29 -19.45
C SER A 116 42.80 0.88 -18.85
N TYR A 117 43.05 -0.11 -19.70
CA TYR A 117 43.09 -1.53 -19.33
C TYR A 117 44.43 -2.15 -19.75
N GLN A 118 45.02 -2.94 -18.86
CA GLN A 118 46.31 -3.61 -19.09
C GLN A 118 46.09 -4.97 -19.76
N ILE A 119 46.65 -5.17 -20.94
CA ILE A 119 46.38 -6.37 -21.75
C ILE A 119 47.52 -7.39 -21.65
N LYS A 120 47.17 -8.68 -21.49
CA LYS A 120 48.11 -9.80 -21.54
C LYS A 120 48.66 -10.00 -22.97
N ALA A 121 49.89 -10.50 -23.10
CA ALA A 121 50.51 -10.72 -24.41
C ALA A 121 49.70 -11.71 -25.27
N ASN A 122 49.69 -11.51 -26.59
CA ASN A 122 49.05 -12.38 -27.59
C ASN A 122 47.53 -12.53 -27.46
N THR A 123 46.85 -11.53 -26.90
CA THR A 123 45.38 -11.53 -26.78
C THR A 123 44.77 -10.84 -28.00
N THR A 124 43.72 -11.42 -28.61
CA THR A 124 43.00 -10.85 -29.77
C THR A 124 41.65 -10.24 -29.38
N SER A 125 41.03 -10.74 -28.32
CA SER A 125 39.82 -10.17 -27.72
C SER A 125 39.86 -10.30 -26.20
N VAL A 126 39.25 -9.34 -25.51
CA VAL A 126 39.31 -9.25 -24.05
C VAL A 126 37.96 -8.84 -23.49
N SER A 127 37.52 -9.51 -22.41
CA SER A 127 36.37 -9.07 -21.63
C SER A 127 36.82 -8.06 -20.60
N LEU A 128 36.13 -6.91 -20.52
CA LEU A 128 36.53 -5.79 -19.67
C LEU A 128 35.68 -5.76 -18.41
N GLY A 129 36.30 -5.33 -17.31
CA GLY A 129 35.66 -5.15 -16.01
C GLY A 129 35.97 -3.78 -15.42
N VAL A 130 35.00 -3.15 -14.79
CA VAL A 130 35.20 -1.92 -14.01
C VAL A 130 34.45 -2.04 -12.69
N ILE A 131 35.10 -1.67 -11.60
CA ILE A 131 34.51 -1.63 -10.26
C ILE A 131 34.66 -0.22 -9.71
N GLU A 132 33.54 0.38 -9.34
CA GLU A 132 33.49 1.65 -8.61
C GLU A 132 32.62 1.47 -7.37
N ASP A 133 33.19 1.67 -6.19
CA ASP A 133 32.45 1.73 -4.95
C ASP A 133 32.40 3.15 -4.40
N GLY A 134 31.46 3.41 -3.50
CA GLY A 134 31.27 4.73 -2.95
C GLY A 134 30.23 4.78 -1.85
N ILE A 135 30.24 5.89 -1.11
CA ILE A 135 29.25 6.18 -0.09
C ILE A 135 28.43 7.39 -0.54
N GLN A 136 27.12 7.21 -0.59
CA GLN A 136 26.19 8.28 -0.86
C GLN A 136 25.89 9.05 0.43
N TYR A 137 26.24 10.33 0.40
CA TYR A 137 25.93 11.33 1.42
C TYR A 137 24.69 12.12 1.02
N ILE A 138 23.81 12.39 1.97
CA ILE A 138 22.56 13.13 1.70
C ILE A 138 22.29 14.14 2.81
N ARG A 139 21.93 15.35 2.42
CA ARG A 139 21.57 16.46 3.32
C ARG A 139 20.08 16.76 3.26
N GLY A 140 19.48 17.04 4.42
CA GLY A 140 18.08 17.44 4.55
C GLY A 140 17.07 16.33 4.23
N GLN A 141 15.80 16.52 4.58
CA GLN A 141 14.71 15.60 4.22
C GLN A 141 13.69 16.31 3.34
N ALA A 142 12.72 15.58 2.79
CA ALA A 142 11.70 16.14 1.90
C ALA A 142 11.00 17.37 2.49
N ILE A 143 10.66 17.33 3.78
CA ILE A 143 9.99 18.45 4.47
C ILE A 143 10.94 19.65 4.64
N SER A 144 12.18 19.44 5.10
CA SER A 144 13.13 20.55 5.25
C SER A 144 13.50 21.16 3.91
N ASN A 145 13.67 20.34 2.87
CA ASN A 145 13.99 20.80 1.52
C ASN A 145 12.83 21.61 0.92
N PHE A 146 11.59 21.27 1.26
CA PHE A 146 10.41 22.03 0.85
C PHE A 146 10.37 23.42 1.49
N PHE A 147 10.68 23.54 2.78
CA PHE A 147 10.60 24.82 3.51
C PHE A 147 11.84 25.70 3.40
N LEU A 148 13.03 25.10 3.37
CA LEU A 148 14.32 25.79 3.41
C LEU A 148 15.00 25.86 2.03
N GLY A 149 14.48 25.13 1.05
CA GLY A 149 15.13 24.96 -0.25
C GLY A 149 16.32 24.01 -0.21
N ILE A 150 16.94 23.79 -1.37
CA ILE A 150 18.16 23.00 -1.50
C ILE A 150 19.35 23.97 -1.50
N ALA A 151 20.25 23.78 -0.54
CA ALA A 151 21.47 24.56 -0.42
C ALA A 151 22.46 24.21 -1.56
N PRO A 152 23.45 25.08 -1.87
CA PRO A 152 24.42 24.80 -2.92
C PRO A 152 25.18 23.49 -2.68
N PRO A 153 25.62 22.82 -3.76
CA PRO A 153 26.39 21.58 -3.66
C PRO A 153 27.73 21.83 -2.96
N PRO A 154 28.31 20.81 -2.32
CA PRO A 154 29.60 20.94 -1.66
C PRO A 154 30.72 21.14 -2.69
N PRO A 155 31.88 21.68 -2.26
CA PRO A 155 33.06 21.76 -3.11
C PRO A 155 33.46 20.40 -3.70
N PHE A 156 34.01 20.41 -4.91
CA PHE A 156 34.51 19.20 -5.54
C PHE A 156 35.64 18.56 -4.73
N GLY A 157 35.59 17.24 -4.53
CA GLY A 157 36.59 16.50 -3.75
C GLY A 157 36.48 16.68 -2.23
N SER A 158 35.32 17.13 -1.72
CA SER A 158 35.08 17.22 -0.28
C SER A 158 35.23 15.85 0.40
N ASP A 159 35.97 15.82 1.50
CA ASP A 159 36.15 14.64 2.35
C ASP A 159 34.97 14.44 3.34
N HIS A 160 35.03 13.36 4.13
CA HIS A 160 34.02 13.04 5.13
C HIS A 160 33.77 14.19 6.13
N ASP A 161 34.84 14.79 6.67
CA ASP A 161 34.74 15.84 7.68
C ASP A 161 34.12 17.11 7.11
N THR A 162 34.48 17.45 5.87
CA THR A 162 33.87 18.59 5.15
C THR A 162 32.39 18.31 4.88
N LEU A 163 32.03 17.13 4.39
CA LEU A 163 30.63 16.78 4.10
C LEU A 163 29.76 16.79 5.36
N THR A 164 30.25 16.22 6.46
CA THR A 164 29.53 16.23 7.75
C THR A 164 29.39 17.64 8.32
N SER A 165 30.41 18.50 8.19
CA SER A 165 30.33 19.91 8.59
C SER A 165 29.28 20.70 7.80
N LEU A 166 29.03 20.31 6.55
CA LEU A 166 28.00 20.89 5.67
C LEU A 166 26.60 20.29 5.92
N GLY A 167 26.46 19.36 6.86
CA GLY A 167 25.21 18.71 7.24
C GLY A 167 24.83 17.48 6.41
N TYR A 168 25.76 16.93 5.63
CA TYR A 168 25.54 15.67 4.93
C TYR A 168 25.74 14.47 5.86
N ILE A 169 24.90 13.45 5.70
CA ILE A 169 24.96 12.22 6.49
C ILE A 169 25.17 11.05 5.53
N PRO A 170 26.07 10.08 5.85
CA PRO A 170 26.24 8.88 5.04
C PRO A 170 24.97 8.01 5.09
N SER A 171 24.39 7.69 3.93
CA SER A 171 23.04 7.12 3.83
C SER A 171 22.92 5.86 2.97
N ARG A 172 23.94 5.51 2.17
CA ARG A 172 23.95 4.28 1.37
C ARG A 172 25.38 3.97 0.93
N MET A 173 25.74 2.69 0.91
CA MET A 173 26.96 2.25 0.26
C MET A 173 26.63 1.58 -1.06
N ASP A 174 27.44 1.86 -2.05
CA ASP A 174 27.28 1.42 -3.42
C ASP A 174 28.52 0.68 -3.88
N ALA A 175 28.33 -0.41 -4.63
CA ALA A 175 29.37 -1.08 -5.39
C ALA A 175 28.83 -1.39 -6.78
N ASP A 176 29.34 -0.70 -7.78
CA ASP A 176 28.97 -0.80 -9.19
C ASP A 176 30.01 -1.62 -9.95
N VAL A 177 29.63 -2.85 -10.30
CA VAL A 177 30.47 -3.74 -11.09
C VAL A 177 29.89 -3.83 -12.50
N ARG A 178 30.71 -3.49 -13.49
CA ARG A 178 30.34 -3.54 -14.91
C ARG A 178 31.24 -4.48 -15.65
N LEU A 179 30.65 -5.47 -16.31
CA LEU A 179 31.33 -6.54 -17.02
C LEU A 179 30.87 -6.55 -18.47
N THR A 180 31.80 -6.63 -19.42
CA THR A 180 31.46 -6.61 -20.84
C THR A 180 31.56 -7.98 -21.49
N THR A 181 30.86 -8.16 -22.61
CA THR A 181 31.23 -9.19 -23.58
C THR A 181 32.62 -8.90 -24.18
N PRO A 182 33.30 -9.91 -24.77
CA PRO A 182 34.63 -9.73 -25.34
C PRO A 182 34.68 -8.59 -26.37
N VAL A 183 35.66 -7.71 -26.23
CA VAL A 183 35.98 -6.61 -27.13
C VAL A 183 37.20 -6.99 -27.96
N ALA A 184 37.10 -6.84 -29.29
CA ALA A 184 38.24 -7.10 -30.18
C ALA A 184 39.31 -6.01 -30.01
N ILE A 185 40.57 -6.42 -29.94
CA ILE A 185 41.70 -5.49 -29.81
C ILE A 185 42.02 -4.94 -31.21
N PRO A 186 41.96 -3.61 -31.43
CA PRO A 186 42.28 -3.03 -32.72
C PRO A 186 43.79 -3.13 -33.02
N PRO A 187 44.19 -3.08 -34.30
CA PRO A 187 45.59 -2.94 -34.67
C PRO A 187 46.25 -1.73 -33.98
N PRO A 188 47.54 -1.81 -33.61
CA PRO A 188 48.24 -0.72 -32.95
C PRO A 188 48.12 0.60 -33.71
N GLY A 189 47.82 1.69 -33.00
CA GLY A 189 47.70 3.03 -33.58
C GLY A 189 46.42 3.29 -34.37
N THR A 190 45.45 2.37 -34.36
CA THR A 190 44.12 2.58 -34.97
C THR A 190 43.03 2.60 -33.90
N SER A 191 42.09 3.54 -34.04
CA SER A 191 40.89 3.60 -33.19
C SER A 191 39.72 2.92 -33.90
N THR A 192 39.10 1.93 -33.25
CA THR A 192 37.95 1.19 -33.80
C THR A 192 36.73 1.36 -32.92
N ARG A 193 35.58 1.59 -33.54
CA ARG A 193 34.26 1.64 -32.88
C ARG A 193 33.57 0.28 -32.94
N ALA A 194 33.08 -0.19 -31.81
CA ALA A 194 32.34 -1.45 -31.70
C ALA A 194 31.15 -1.31 -30.74
N ASN A 195 30.12 -2.11 -30.96
CA ASN A 195 29.00 -2.26 -30.02
C ASN A 195 29.28 -3.45 -29.11
N VAL A 196 29.21 -3.22 -27.81
CA VAL A 196 29.58 -4.18 -26.78
C VAL A 196 28.44 -4.28 -25.77
N SER A 197 28.07 -5.50 -25.40
CA SER A 197 27.07 -5.70 -24.35
C SER A 197 27.74 -5.55 -22.98
N MET A 198 27.13 -4.76 -22.10
CA MET A 198 27.60 -4.50 -20.75
C MET A 198 26.56 -4.96 -19.74
N TYR A 199 26.97 -5.86 -18.85
CA TYR A 199 26.21 -6.28 -17.70
C TYR A 199 26.60 -5.45 -16.49
N ARG A 200 25.61 -5.03 -15.71
CA ARG A 200 25.79 -4.25 -14.49
C ARG A 200 25.27 -5.02 -13.29
N TYR A 201 26.08 -5.06 -12.24
CA TYR A 201 25.76 -5.56 -10.92
C TYR A 201 25.95 -4.41 -9.94
N TYR A 202 24.87 -3.67 -9.68
CA TYR A 202 24.91 -2.52 -8.81
C TYR A 202 24.38 -2.88 -7.44
N SER A 203 25.31 -3.27 -6.57
CA SER A 203 25.02 -3.66 -5.20
C SER A 203 24.87 -2.42 -4.34
N ARG A 204 23.85 -2.42 -3.48
CA ARG A 204 23.52 -1.32 -2.55
C ARG A 204 23.33 -1.88 -1.15
N ALA A 205 24.02 -1.32 -0.17
CA ALA A 205 23.82 -1.62 1.25
C ALA A 205 23.26 -0.39 1.97
N LEU A 206 22.22 -0.59 2.78
CA LEU A 206 21.56 0.47 3.55
C LEU A 206 22.18 0.71 4.92
N CYS A 207 23.07 -0.16 5.35
CA CYS A 207 23.87 -0.07 6.58
C CYS A 207 25.18 -0.83 6.38
N THR A 208 26.19 -0.49 7.16
CA THR A 208 27.50 -1.16 7.07
C THR A 208 27.37 -2.62 7.51
N GLY A 209 27.79 -3.57 6.66
CA GLY A 209 27.76 -5.00 6.93
C GLY A 209 26.40 -5.68 6.74
N CYS A 210 25.38 -4.95 6.30
CA CYS A 210 24.06 -5.49 6.00
C CYS A 210 24.02 -6.18 4.63
N ASP A 211 23.09 -7.13 4.46
CA ASP A 211 22.93 -7.84 3.20
C ASP A 211 22.63 -6.88 2.04
N PRO A 212 23.42 -6.92 0.95
CA PRO A 212 23.26 -6.01 -0.16
C PRO A 212 22.05 -6.37 -1.02
N ILE A 213 21.46 -5.34 -1.59
CA ILE A 213 20.44 -5.43 -2.63
C ILE A 213 21.13 -5.17 -3.97
N VAL A 214 20.91 -6.02 -4.96
CA VAL A 214 21.63 -5.92 -6.24
C VAL A 214 20.67 -5.53 -7.34
N GLU A 215 20.90 -4.37 -7.96
CA GLU A 215 20.24 -4.02 -9.21
C GLU A 215 21.04 -4.63 -10.38
N LEU A 216 20.37 -5.42 -11.21
CA LEU A 216 20.96 -6.10 -12.35
C LEU A 216 20.58 -5.34 -13.62
N GLY A 217 21.54 -5.14 -14.52
CA GLY A 217 21.31 -4.44 -15.78
C GLY A 217 22.01 -5.10 -16.96
N LEU A 218 21.44 -4.97 -18.15
CA LEU A 218 22.10 -5.26 -19.42
C LEU A 218 21.84 -4.12 -20.39
N ASP A 219 22.92 -3.57 -20.94
CA ASP A 219 22.92 -2.50 -21.93
C ASP A 219 23.82 -2.83 -23.12
N VAL A 220 23.59 -2.15 -24.24
CA VAL A 220 24.51 -2.14 -25.37
C VAL A 220 25.20 -0.78 -25.42
N CYS A 221 26.52 -0.80 -25.25
CA CYS A 221 27.40 0.37 -25.27
C CYS A 221 28.14 0.45 -26.60
N SER A 222 28.16 1.64 -27.21
CA SER A 222 29.07 1.95 -28.31
C SER A 222 30.39 2.44 -27.73
N VAL A 223 31.44 1.64 -27.89
CA VAL A 223 32.78 1.94 -27.40
C VAL A 223 33.71 2.26 -28.57
N THR A 224 34.55 3.26 -28.40
CA THR A 224 35.67 3.54 -29.31
C THR A 224 36.96 3.21 -28.57
N THR A 225 37.72 2.29 -29.14
CA THR A 225 38.90 1.69 -28.49
C THR A 225 40.14 1.96 -29.32
N SER A 226 41.25 2.22 -28.65
CA SER A 226 42.58 2.32 -29.25
C SER A 226 43.58 1.48 -28.46
N PHE A 227 44.54 0.87 -29.16
CA PHE A 227 45.55 0.00 -28.56
C PHE A 227 46.94 0.61 -28.72
N ASN A 228 47.63 0.75 -27.58
CA ASN A 228 49.03 1.17 -27.54
C ASN A 228 49.93 -0.04 -27.25
N ASP A 229 50.71 -0.44 -28.25
CA ASP A 229 51.60 -1.61 -28.19
C ASP A 229 52.77 -1.39 -27.20
N SER A 230 53.31 -0.17 -27.11
CA SER A 230 54.45 0.14 -26.25
C SER A 230 54.13 0.00 -24.76
N SER A 231 52.92 0.43 -24.35
CA SER A 231 52.46 0.30 -22.96
C SER A 231 51.58 -0.92 -22.74
N ARG A 232 51.23 -1.67 -23.80
CA ARG A 232 50.23 -2.75 -23.82
C ARG A 232 48.90 -2.37 -23.15
N LYS A 233 48.48 -1.11 -23.37
CA LYS A 233 47.23 -0.58 -22.83
C LYS A 233 46.18 -0.53 -23.92
N LEU A 234 45.01 -1.09 -23.63
CA LEU A 234 43.79 -0.81 -24.37
C LEU A 234 43.11 0.39 -23.71
N VAL A 235 42.91 1.46 -24.46
CA VAL A 235 42.29 2.69 -23.98
C VAL A 235 40.91 2.80 -24.62
N ILE A 236 39.89 2.95 -23.78
CA ILE A 236 38.55 3.30 -24.26
C ILE A 236 38.44 4.82 -24.30
N GLU A 237 38.46 5.40 -25.49
CA GLU A 237 38.43 6.85 -25.71
C GLU A 237 37.04 7.45 -25.44
N SER A 238 36.00 6.71 -25.82
CA SER A 238 34.60 7.06 -25.55
C SER A 238 33.76 5.82 -25.34
N SER A 239 32.81 5.88 -24.42
CA SER A 239 31.81 4.85 -24.19
C SER A 239 30.46 5.51 -23.92
N GLN A 240 29.47 5.20 -24.73
CA GLN A 240 28.11 5.77 -24.62
C GLN A 240 27.06 4.70 -24.93
N ALA A 241 25.93 4.75 -24.24
CA ALA A 241 24.81 3.88 -24.53
C ALA A 241 24.24 4.16 -25.93
N VAL A 242 23.87 3.11 -26.66
CA VAL A 242 23.29 3.27 -28.00
C VAL A 242 21.85 3.79 -27.87
N VAL A 243 21.62 5.02 -28.35
CA VAL A 243 20.29 5.63 -28.35
C VAL A 243 19.32 4.79 -29.20
N GLY A 244 18.09 4.60 -28.70
CA GLY A 244 17.06 3.77 -29.32
C GLY A 244 17.12 2.28 -28.95
N HIS A 245 18.17 1.83 -28.23
CA HIS A 245 18.21 0.49 -27.65
C HIS A 245 17.50 0.45 -26.29
N HIS A 246 17.28 -0.76 -25.79
CA HIS A 246 16.64 -1.01 -24.50
C HIS A 246 17.64 -1.47 -23.44
N ARG A 247 17.51 -0.92 -22.24
CA ARG A 247 18.09 -1.47 -21.01
C ARG A 247 17.20 -2.58 -20.49
N VAL A 248 17.74 -3.76 -20.24
CA VAL A 248 17.03 -4.81 -19.49
C VAL A 248 17.38 -4.66 -18.01
N LEU A 249 16.36 -4.58 -17.15
CA LEU A 249 16.54 -4.41 -15.70
C LEU A 249 16.03 -5.62 -14.93
N GLY A 250 16.79 -6.03 -13.92
CA GLY A 250 16.41 -7.01 -12.92
C GLY A 250 16.87 -6.59 -11.53
N MET A 251 16.50 -7.37 -10.51
CA MET A 251 16.90 -7.10 -9.14
C MET A 251 17.07 -8.39 -8.36
N MET A 252 18.11 -8.49 -7.54
CA MET A 252 18.25 -9.52 -6.52
C MET A 252 17.88 -8.96 -5.17
N LEU A 253 16.94 -9.63 -4.49
CA LEU A 253 16.48 -9.29 -3.15
C LEU A 253 16.56 -10.51 -2.25
N GLU A 254 16.82 -10.30 -0.97
CA GLU A 254 16.80 -11.37 0.02
C GLU A 254 15.38 -11.94 0.20
N ARG A 255 15.28 -13.27 0.16
CA ARG A 255 14.09 -14.02 0.55
C ARG A 255 14.14 -14.26 2.05
N SER A 256 13.57 -13.31 2.79
CA SER A 256 13.50 -13.37 4.25
C SER A 256 12.24 -14.09 4.74
N GLY A 257 12.30 -14.63 5.96
CA GLY A 257 11.10 -15.15 6.64
C GLY A 257 10.00 -14.08 6.82
N VAL A 258 10.39 -12.80 6.82
CA VAL A 258 9.46 -11.65 6.87
C VAL A 258 8.64 -11.55 5.57
N THR A 259 9.29 -11.66 4.41
CA THR A 259 8.61 -11.66 3.10
C THR A 259 7.73 -12.89 2.90
N THR A 260 8.17 -14.07 3.35
CA THR A 260 7.34 -15.29 3.33
C THR A 260 6.15 -15.16 4.29
N GLY A 261 6.35 -14.62 5.49
CA GLY A 261 5.29 -14.34 6.45
C GLY A 261 4.22 -13.39 5.87
N SER A 262 4.64 -12.35 5.15
CA SER A 262 3.70 -11.47 4.44
C SER A 262 2.78 -12.26 3.48
N LEU A 263 3.35 -13.14 2.66
CA LEU A 263 2.58 -13.93 1.71
C LEU A 263 1.56 -14.85 2.41
N VAL A 264 1.97 -15.51 3.49
CA VAL A 264 1.08 -16.37 4.29
C VAL A 264 -0.07 -15.56 4.88
N VAL A 265 0.22 -14.41 5.49
CA VAL A 265 -0.81 -13.55 6.09
C VAL A 265 -1.78 -13.03 5.01
N ARG A 266 -1.30 -12.64 3.82
CA ARG A 266 -2.18 -12.27 2.69
C ARG A 266 -3.08 -13.43 2.28
N GLY A 267 -2.53 -14.64 2.15
CA GLY A 267 -3.29 -15.85 1.82
C GLY A 267 -4.40 -16.12 2.84
N LEU A 268 -4.08 -16.05 4.13
CA LEU A 268 -5.06 -16.20 5.21
C LEU A 268 -6.13 -15.10 5.18
N CYS A 269 -5.76 -13.85 4.90
CA CYS A 269 -6.71 -12.75 4.76
C CYS A 269 -7.67 -12.97 3.58
N VAL A 270 -7.17 -13.46 2.44
CA VAL A 270 -8.01 -13.78 1.27
C VAL A 270 -8.97 -14.91 1.60
N LEU A 271 -8.51 -16.01 2.20
CA LEU A 271 -9.38 -17.12 2.61
C LEU A 271 -10.44 -16.66 3.62
N PHE A 272 -10.05 -15.83 4.59
CA PHE A 272 -10.97 -15.26 5.57
C PHE A 272 -12.05 -14.40 4.93
N VAL A 273 -11.66 -13.52 4.00
CA VAL A 273 -12.62 -12.68 3.26
C VAL A 273 -13.53 -13.54 2.39
N LEU A 274 -13.01 -14.51 1.65
CA LEU A 274 -13.83 -15.39 0.83
C LEU A 274 -14.88 -16.13 1.67
N ALA A 275 -14.48 -16.70 2.82
CA ALA A 275 -15.42 -17.37 3.70
C ALA A 275 -16.45 -16.41 4.32
N SER A 276 -16.00 -15.31 4.91
CA SER A 276 -16.86 -14.39 5.67
C SER A 276 -17.73 -13.48 4.77
N PHE A 277 -17.23 -13.10 3.59
CA PHE A 277 -17.99 -12.29 2.63
C PHE A 277 -19.05 -13.14 1.92
N THR A 278 -18.78 -14.41 1.62
CA THR A 278 -19.80 -15.28 1.01
C THR A 278 -20.93 -15.58 2.00
N THR A 279 -20.63 -15.73 3.30
CA THR A 279 -21.67 -15.85 4.33
C THR A 279 -22.46 -14.55 4.48
N SER A 280 -21.82 -13.39 4.33
CA SER A 280 -22.50 -12.08 4.37
C SER A 280 -23.49 -11.83 3.22
N GLN A 281 -23.51 -12.65 2.16
CA GLN A 281 -24.51 -12.53 1.08
C GLN A 281 -25.86 -13.17 1.43
N LYS A 282 -25.91 -13.94 2.53
CA LYS A 282 -27.13 -14.56 3.06
C LYS A 282 -27.53 -13.92 4.38
N THR A 283 -28.81 -13.88 4.67
CA THR A 283 -29.31 -13.29 5.93
C THR A 283 -28.81 -14.10 7.12
N VAL A 284 -28.07 -13.45 8.03
CA VAL A 284 -27.63 -14.07 9.29
C VAL A 284 -28.80 -14.11 10.28
N ARG A 285 -28.86 -15.15 11.12
CA ARG A 285 -29.86 -15.24 12.20
C ARG A 285 -29.54 -14.20 13.28
N TRP A 286 -30.57 -13.51 13.78
CA TRP A 286 -30.41 -12.62 14.93
C TRP A 286 -29.87 -13.37 16.14
N MET A 287 -28.93 -12.76 16.85
CA MET A 287 -28.26 -13.37 17.98
C MET A 287 -28.72 -12.71 19.29
N ASP A 288 -29.07 -13.53 20.27
CA ASP A 288 -29.30 -13.07 21.64
C ASP A 288 -27.96 -13.04 22.42
N SER A 289 -27.82 -12.10 23.36
CA SER A 289 -26.57 -11.83 24.10
C SER A 289 -25.98 -13.06 24.82
N VAL A 290 -26.82 -14.03 25.18
CA VAL A 290 -26.46 -15.24 25.95
C VAL A 290 -25.90 -16.37 25.05
N ALA A 291 -25.97 -16.25 23.72
CA ALA A 291 -25.74 -17.39 22.81
C ALA A 291 -24.27 -17.81 22.64
N LEU A 292 -23.28 -16.96 22.95
CA LEU A 292 -21.86 -17.23 22.69
C LEU A 292 -20.96 -17.13 23.92
N THR A 293 -20.86 -18.24 24.65
CA THR A 293 -20.07 -18.36 25.88
C THR A 293 -18.60 -18.75 25.67
N SER A 294 -18.23 -19.34 24.53
CA SER A 294 -16.87 -19.85 24.26
C SER A 294 -16.19 -19.12 23.09
N TRP A 295 -14.88 -18.93 23.17
CA TRP A 295 -14.07 -18.26 22.14
C TRP A 295 -14.12 -18.99 20.79
N TYR A 296 -14.13 -20.33 20.78
CA TYR A 296 -14.24 -21.11 19.55
C TYR A 296 -15.61 -20.94 18.89
N LYS A 297 -16.70 -20.88 19.68
CA LYS A 297 -18.03 -20.59 19.15
C LYS A 297 -18.10 -19.18 18.55
N LYS A 298 -17.40 -18.20 19.15
CA LYS A 298 -17.28 -16.83 18.61
C LYS A 298 -16.56 -16.81 17.27
N LEU A 299 -15.43 -17.52 17.18
CA LEU A 299 -14.69 -17.66 15.92
C LEU A 299 -15.51 -18.35 14.83
N LEU A 300 -16.17 -19.46 15.17
CA LEU A 300 -17.02 -20.19 14.23
C LEU A 300 -18.19 -19.32 13.75
N HIS A 301 -18.84 -18.58 14.65
CA HIS A 301 -19.94 -17.69 14.28
C HIS A 301 -19.48 -16.49 13.45
N MET A 302 -18.24 -16.04 13.61
CA MET A 302 -17.66 -14.98 12.78
C MET A 302 -17.43 -15.43 11.33
N ILE A 303 -17.04 -16.68 11.09
CA ILE A 303 -16.75 -17.17 9.73
C ILE A 303 -17.97 -17.84 9.10
N ALA A 304 -18.68 -18.65 9.89
CA ALA A 304 -19.81 -19.48 9.50
C ALA A 304 -20.98 -19.34 10.49
N PRO A 305 -21.67 -18.17 10.51
CA PRO A 305 -22.84 -18.00 11.35
C PRO A 305 -24.01 -18.90 10.91
N SER A 306 -25.04 -18.99 11.73
CA SER A 306 -26.31 -19.60 11.32
C SER A 306 -27.01 -18.70 10.31
N LEU A 307 -27.28 -19.25 9.11
CA LEU A 307 -27.79 -18.51 7.97
C LEU A 307 -29.21 -18.92 7.61
N HIS A 308 -30.02 -17.95 7.22
CA HIS A 308 -31.24 -18.19 6.46
C HIS A 308 -30.93 -18.30 4.96
N ARG A 309 -31.82 -18.96 4.20
CA ARG A 309 -31.64 -19.16 2.74
C ARG A 309 -31.82 -17.88 1.91
N TYR A 310 -32.38 -16.83 2.51
CA TYR A 310 -32.65 -15.57 1.81
C TYR A 310 -31.36 -14.81 1.50
N GLN A 311 -31.23 -14.34 0.26
CA GLN A 311 -30.12 -13.51 -0.19
C GLN A 311 -30.38 -12.03 0.12
N HIS A 312 -29.31 -11.29 0.39
CA HIS A 312 -29.34 -9.85 0.52
C HIS A 312 -27.96 -9.25 0.16
N GLN A 313 -27.96 -8.05 -0.44
CA GLN A 313 -26.73 -7.40 -0.95
C GLN A 313 -26.37 -6.15 -0.15
N LEU A 314 -26.45 -6.24 1.17
CA LEU A 314 -26.18 -5.09 2.02
C LEU A 314 -24.69 -4.71 2.03
N LEU A 315 -23.83 -5.73 2.19
CA LEU A 315 -22.39 -5.55 2.33
C LEU A 315 -21.72 -5.81 0.98
N ASN A 316 -21.11 -4.77 0.41
CA ASN A 316 -20.22 -4.90 -0.74
C ASN A 316 -18.82 -5.31 -0.28
N LEU A 317 -18.05 -5.97 -1.14
CA LEU A 317 -16.71 -6.46 -0.80
C LEU A 317 -15.78 -5.36 -0.24
N PRO A 318 -15.68 -4.15 -0.83
CA PRO A 318 -14.82 -3.11 -0.27
C PRO A 318 -15.30 -2.63 1.10
N TYR A 319 -16.63 -2.55 1.33
CA TYR A 319 -17.17 -2.20 2.64
C TYR A 319 -16.72 -3.22 3.69
N PHE A 320 -16.83 -4.51 3.38
CA PHE A 320 -16.42 -5.59 4.27
C PHE A 320 -14.92 -5.46 4.61
N CYS A 321 -14.07 -5.32 3.59
CA CYS A 321 -12.62 -5.25 3.78
C CYS A 321 -12.17 -3.99 4.56
N PHE A 322 -12.73 -2.80 4.26
CA PHE A 322 -12.37 -1.55 4.97
C PHE A 322 -12.87 -1.49 6.41
N ASN A 323 -14.01 -2.11 6.71
CA ASN A 323 -14.58 -2.06 8.05
C ASN A 323 -14.22 -3.23 8.95
N SER A 324 -13.89 -4.42 8.41
CA SER A 324 -13.52 -5.58 9.23
C SER A 324 -12.16 -5.37 9.89
N ASP A 325 -12.12 -5.30 11.22
CA ASP A 325 -10.89 -5.06 12.00
C ASP A 325 -9.87 -6.16 11.77
N ILE A 326 -10.31 -7.43 11.74
CA ILE A 326 -9.44 -8.58 11.54
C ILE A 326 -8.77 -8.52 10.16
N PHE A 327 -9.53 -8.15 9.14
CA PHE A 327 -8.97 -8.01 7.79
C PHE A 327 -8.00 -6.83 7.72
N VAL A 328 -8.38 -5.66 8.23
CA VAL A 328 -7.52 -4.47 8.18
C VAL A 328 -6.20 -4.71 8.93
N VAL A 329 -6.26 -5.28 10.15
CA VAL A 329 -5.06 -5.59 10.95
C VAL A 329 -4.19 -6.65 10.25
N GLY A 330 -4.80 -7.74 9.78
CA GLY A 330 -4.08 -8.79 9.08
C GLY A 330 -3.40 -8.28 7.81
N TYR A 331 -4.13 -7.50 7.00
CA TYR A 331 -3.60 -6.99 5.75
C TYR A 331 -2.53 -5.91 5.98
N VAL A 332 -2.70 -4.99 6.94
CA VAL A 332 -1.65 -4.02 7.32
C VAL A 332 -0.39 -4.73 7.78
N THR A 333 -0.52 -5.78 8.60
CA THR A 333 0.63 -6.58 9.02
C THR A 333 1.37 -7.14 7.81
N ALA A 334 0.64 -7.70 6.84
CA ALA A 334 1.27 -8.20 5.62
C ALA A 334 1.92 -7.08 4.78
N VAL A 335 1.34 -5.89 4.71
CA VAL A 335 1.95 -4.75 4.00
C VAL A 335 3.24 -4.33 4.66
N LEU A 336 3.26 -4.15 5.99
CA LEU A 336 4.45 -3.75 6.74
C LEU A 336 5.58 -4.77 6.65
N LEU A 337 5.27 -6.07 6.68
CA LEU A 337 6.27 -7.14 6.52
C LEU A 337 6.93 -7.12 5.13
N ASP A 338 6.24 -6.65 4.09
CA ASP A 338 6.74 -6.61 2.71
C ASP A 338 7.31 -5.25 2.30
N GLU A 339 7.21 -4.26 3.17
CA GLU A 339 7.43 -2.84 2.86
C GLU A 339 8.85 -2.54 2.37
N LYS A 340 9.87 -3.17 2.98
CA LYS A 340 11.29 -3.03 2.58
C LYS A 340 11.48 -3.48 1.12
N ALA A 341 11.11 -4.71 0.79
CA ALA A 341 11.29 -5.29 -0.55
C ALA A 341 10.47 -4.52 -1.60
N CYS A 342 9.20 -4.24 -1.28
CA CYS A 342 8.30 -3.50 -2.14
C CYS A 342 8.83 -2.10 -2.48
N THR A 343 9.35 -1.37 -1.49
CA THR A 343 9.87 -0.01 -1.68
C THR A 343 11.13 0.02 -2.52
N LEU A 344 12.07 -0.88 -2.26
CA LEU A 344 13.32 -0.96 -3.01
C LEU A 344 13.08 -1.27 -4.48
N TYR A 345 12.23 -2.26 -4.75
CA TYR A 345 11.89 -2.68 -6.09
C TYR A 345 11.10 -1.60 -6.86
N SER A 346 10.06 -1.03 -6.23
CA SER A 346 9.25 0.03 -6.86
C SER A 346 10.03 1.32 -7.09
N ARG A 347 10.99 1.68 -6.23
CA ARG A 347 11.87 2.84 -6.44
C ARG A 347 12.83 2.63 -7.62
N ALA A 348 13.37 1.42 -7.78
CA ALA A 348 14.19 1.10 -8.95
C ALA A 348 13.36 1.25 -10.25
N LEU A 349 12.16 0.66 -10.30
CA LEU A 349 11.25 0.82 -11.42
C LEU A 349 10.89 2.30 -11.69
N PHE A 350 10.58 3.06 -10.64
CA PHE A 350 10.21 4.46 -10.76
C PHE A 350 11.34 5.30 -11.36
N ARG A 351 12.58 5.13 -10.86
CA ARG A 351 13.76 5.86 -11.33
C ARG A 351 14.00 5.64 -12.81
N TRP A 352 13.94 4.39 -13.28
CA TRP A 352 14.16 4.07 -14.69
C TRP A 352 12.98 4.45 -15.60
N ASN A 353 11.75 4.37 -15.09
CA ASN A 353 10.56 4.72 -15.88
C ASN A 353 10.41 6.24 -16.07
N ARG A 354 10.86 7.06 -15.10
CA ARG A 354 10.78 8.53 -15.17
C ARG A 354 11.39 9.10 -16.45
N ASP A 355 12.52 8.54 -16.86
CA ASP A 355 13.33 9.02 -17.97
C ASP A 355 13.05 8.24 -19.27
N THR A 356 12.02 7.39 -19.28
CA THR A 356 11.57 6.61 -20.44
C THR A 356 10.37 7.29 -21.12
N PRO A 357 10.36 7.45 -22.46
CA PRO A 357 9.21 8.00 -23.17
C PRO A 357 7.93 7.18 -22.96
N GLY A 358 6.78 7.86 -23.10
CA GLY A 358 5.47 7.23 -23.00
C GLY A 358 5.31 6.06 -23.97
N SER A 359 5.17 4.86 -23.43
CA SER A 359 4.98 3.60 -24.16
C SER A 359 4.04 2.68 -23.38
N TRP A 360 3.57 1.61 -24.01
CA TRP A 360 2.76 0.60 -23.32
C TRP A 360 3.50 -0.01 -22.12
N THR A 361 4.79 -0.29 -22.26
CA THR A 361 5.65 -0.79 -21.19
C THR A 361 5.75 0.22 -20.04
N SER A 362 6.01 1.49 -20.35
CA SER A 362 6.09 2.55 -19.34
C SER A 362 4.79 2.71 -18.56
N TRP A 363 3.65 2.62 -19.25
CA TRP A 363 2.32 2.63 -18.63
C TRP A 363 2.10 1.41 -17.72
N TYR A 364 2.48 0.21 -18.18
CA TYR A 364 2.35 -1.00 -17.39
C TYR A 364 3.24 -0.98 -16.13
N VAL A 365 4.48 -0.50 -16.23
CA VAL A 365 5.37 -0.27 -15.09
C VAL A 365 4.73 0.72 -14.11
N TYR A 366 4.13 1.81 -14.60
CA TYR A 366 3.42 2.75 -13.76
C TYR A 366 2.25 2.11 -13.02
N LEU A 367 1.46 1.24 -13.67
CA LEU A 367 0.38 0.48 -13.01
C LEU A 367 0.91 -0.47 -11.92
N ARG A 368 2.06 -1.09 -12.13
CA ARG A 368 2.72 -1.93 -11.11
C ARG A 368 3.16 -1.11 -9.90
N ILE A 369 3.75 0.07 -10.11
CA ILE A 369 4.13 0.99 -9.02
C ILE A 369 2.88 1.48 -8.29
N LEU A 370 1.84 1.86 -9.03
CA LEU A 370 0.57 2.32 -8.47
C LEU A 370 -0.10 1.27 -7.60
N SER A 371 -0.13 0.01 -8.05
CA SER A 371 -0.70 -1.10 -7.28
C SER A 371 0.08 -1.40 -5.99
N MET A 372 1.42 -1.29 -6.02
CA MET A 372 2.25 -1.38 -4.81
C MET A 372 1.94 -0.24 -3.82
N ASN A 373 1.84 0.99 -4.29
CA ASN A 373 1.51 2.15 -3.44
C ASN A 373 0.08 2.08 -2.90
N PHE A 374 -0.85 1.50 -3.66
CA PHE A 374 -2.24 1.34 -3.26
C PHE A 374 -2.40 0.47 -2.00
N ARG A 375 -1.43 -0.41 -1.69
CA ARG A 375 -1.43 -1.21 -0.46
C ARG A 375 -1.50 -0.36 0.81
N TRP A 376 -0.97 0.87 0.77
CA TRP A 376 -0.99 1.81 1.91
C TRP A 376 -2.38 2.38 2.22
N VAL A 377 -3.40 2.14 1.37
CA VAL A 377 -4.80 2.48 1.71
C VAL A 377 -5.22 1.77 3.00
N TRP A 378 -4.74 0.54 3.23
CA TRP A 378 -5.04 -0.19 4.47
C TRP A 378 -4.38 0.43 5.71
N LEU A 379 -3.21 1.06 5.55
CA LEU A 379 -2.58 1.83 6.62
C LEU A 379 -3.43 3.05 6.99
N ASN A 380 -4.01 3.75 6.01
CA ASN A 380 -4.97 4.83 6.28
C ASN A 380 -6.17 4.30 7.08
N CYS A 381 -6.78 3.19 6.64
CA CYS A 381 -7.92 2.60 7.35
C CYS A 381 -7.56 2.18 8.78
N PHE A 382 -6.41 1.56 8.98
CA PHE A 382 -5.92 1.15 10.29
C PHE A 382 -5.65 2.34 11.20
N LEU A 383 -5.07 3.43 10.67
CA LEU A 383 -4.81 4.64 11.44
C LEU A 383 -6.10 5.29 11.93
N VAL A 384 -7.13 5.39 11.08
CA VAL A 384 -8.47 5.87 11.49
C VAL A 384 -9.03 4.99 12.62
N LYS A 385 -8.96 3.67 12.48
CA LYS A 385 -9.46 2.71 13.48
C LYS A 385 -8.74 2.80 14.82
N ILE A 386 -7.40 2.88 14.81
CA ILE A 386 -6.61 3.05 16.03
C ILE A 386 -6.94 4.36 16.72
N ILE A 387 -7.07 5.47 15.98
CA ILE A 387 -7.41 6.74 16.61
C ILE A 387 -8.80 6.69 17.25
N LYS A 388 -9.79 6.06 16.61
CA LYS A 388 -11.10 5.83 17.24
C LYS A 388 -10.98 5.03 18.54
N LEU A 389 -10.21 3.94 18.51
CA LEU A 389 -10.00 3.08 19.68
C LEU A 389 -9.33 3.85 20.83
N MET A 390 -8.25 4.58 20.54
CA MET A 390 -7.54 5.41 21.53
C MET A 390 -8.41 6.55 22.05
N ALA A 391 -9.15 7.23 21.17
CA ALA A 391 -10.07 8.29 21.55
C ALA A 391 -11.21 7.78 22.44
N ASN A 392 -11.70 6.55 22.23
CA ASN A 392 -12.67 5.94 23.11
C ASN A 392 -12.05 5.57 24.47
N PHE A 393 -10.85 4.99 24.47
CA PHE A 393 -10.15 4.59 25.70
C PHE A 393 -9.81 5.79 26.61
N VAL A 394 -9.42 6.93 26.03
CA VAL A 394 -9.07 8.14 26.77
C VAL A 394 -10.31 8.97 27.16
N SER A 395 -11.42 8.82 26.43
CA SER A 395 -12.62 9.62 26.65
C SER A 395 -13.41 9.17 27.88
N ALA A 396 -13.85 10.14 28.69
CA ALA A 396 -14.77 9.90 29.81
C ALA A 396 -16.27 9.88 29.40
N THR A 397 -16.56 9.78 28.10
CA THR A 397 -17.94 9.77 27.58
C THR A 397 -18.70 8.54 28.04
N ARG A 398 -19.82 8.75 28.74
CA ARG A 398 -20.66 7.68 29.29
C ARG A 398 -21.75 7.17 28.34
N TYR A 399 -22.05 7.92 27.27
CA TYR A 399 -23.13 7.62 26.33
C TYR A 399 -22.64 7.73 24.88
N THR A 400 -23.24 6.95 23.99
CA THR A 400 -23.00 7.02 22.56
C THR A 400 -23.41 8.39 21.98
N GLY A 401 -22.60 8.92 21.06
CA GLY A 401 -22.79 10.25 20.46
C GLY A 401 -22.04 11.40 21.15
N GLY A 402 -21.43 11.17 22.32
CA GLY A 402 -20.73 12.22 23.06
C GLY A 402 -19.29 12.52 22.61
N ASN A 403 -18.63 11.59 21.91
CA ASN A 403 -17.21 11.72 21.55
C ASN A 403 -17.05 12.30 20.14
N PHE A 404 -16.76 13.60 20.06
CA PHE A 404 -16.54 14.29 18.79
C PHE A 404 -15.38 13.71 17.99
N VAL A 405 -14.28 13.29 18.64
CA VAL A 405 -13.10 12.74 17.96
C VAL A 405 -13.48 11.43 17.27
N VAL A 406 -14.16 10.52 17.99
CA VAL A 406 -14.65 9.26 17.40
C VAL A 406 -15.64 9.54 16.26
N GLY A 407 -16.44 10.61 16.36
CA GLY A 407 -17.33 11.06 15.29
C GLY A 407 -16.61 11.57 14.04
N TYR A 408 -15.51 12.31 14.22
CA TYR A 408 -14.72 12.89 13.14
C TYR A 408 -14.03 11.83 12.28
N PHE A 409 -13.52 10.76 12.90
CA PHE A 409 -12.76 9.70 12.22
C PHE A 409 -13.67 8.67 11.51
N ASN A 410 -14.54 9.13 10.61
CA ASN A 410 -15.39 8.27 9.79
C ASN A 410 -15.50 8.80 8.35
N PHE A 411 -15.58 7.87 7.41
CA PHE A 411 -15.93 8.10 6.01
C PHE A 411 -17.43 7.89 5.80
N SER A 412 -18.04 8.80 5.05
CA SER A 412 -19.42 8.66 4.60
C SER A 412 -19.51 7.48 3.64
N SER A 413 -18.60 7.39 2.67
CA SER A 413 -18.63 6.39 1.61
C SER A 413 -17.24 5.85 1.26
N ILE A 414 -17.23 4.70 0.59
CA ILE A 414 -16.01 4.05 0.07
C ILE A 414 -15.20 4.98 -0.86
N THR A 415 -15.87 5.89 -1.58
CA THR A 415 -15.19 6.80 -2.50
C THR A 415 -14.16 7.67 -1.79
N TYR A 416 -14.46 8.17 -0.59
CA TYR A 416 -13.51 9.00 0.17
C TYR A 416 -12.31 8.21 0.68
N VAL A 417 -12.45 6.90 0.93
CA VAL A 417 -11.32 6.02 1.25
C VAL A 417 -10.34 5.98 0.07
N TYR A 418 -10.86 5.83 -1.16
CA TYR A 418 -10.02 5.83 -2.36
C TYR A 418 -9.43 7.20 -2.69
N VAL A 419 -10.19 8.28 -2.49
CA VAL A 419 -9.68 9.65 -2.65
C VAL A 419 -8.51 9.91 -1.69
N ALA A 420 -8.61 9.46 -0.43
CA ALA A 420 -7.48 9.51 0.51
C ALA A 420 -6.27 8.70 0.02
N GLY A 421 -6.50 7.63 -0.75
CA GLY A 421 -5.45 6.85 -1.40
C GLY A 421 -4.75 7.53 -2.57
N LEU A 422 -5.34 8.54 -3.23
CA LEU A 422 -4.74 9.19 -4.40
C LEU A 422 -3.42 9.92 -4.09
N ALA A 423 -3.27 10.45 -2.88
CA ALA A 423 -2.00 11.08 -2.49
C ALA A 423 -0.84 10.07 -2.43
N LEU A 424 -1.12 8.78 -2.22
CA LEU A 424 -0.12 7.72 -2.16
C LEU A 424 0.56 7.48 -3.53
N VAL A 425 -0.03 7.98 -4.62
CA VAL A 425 0.59 7.96 -5.96
C VAL A 425 1.89 8.77 -5.99
N TYR A 426 1.97 9.84 -5.21
CA TYR A 426 3.14 10.71 -5.13
C TYR A 426 4.21 10.24 -4.14
N ARG A 427 4.04 9.06 -3.53
CA ARG A 427 4.96 8.49 -2.53
C ARG A 427 6.41 8.46 -3.02
N HIS A 428 6.66 7.94 -4.22
CA HIS A 428 8.02 7.85 -4.77
C HIS A 428 8.63 9.22 -5.06
N ASN A 429 7.83 10.14 -5.62
CA ASN A 429 8.25 11.52 -5.86
C ASN A 429 8.67 12.21 -4.56
N PHE A 430 7.90 12.01 -3.48
CA PHE A 430 8.23 12.57 -2.17
C PHE A 430 9.55 12.00 -1.60
N LEU A 431 9.74 10.69 -1.69
CA LEU A 431 10.97 10.03 -1.20
C LEU A 431 12.20 10.42 -2.02
N ASP A 432 12.08 10.54 -3.35
CA ASP A 432 13.20 10.94 -4.20
C ASP A 432 13.52 12.45 -4.06
N PHE A 433 12.50 13.30 -3.85
CA PHE A 433 12.72 14.69 -3.47
C PHE A 433 13.46 14.84 -2.14
N GLY A 434 13.16 13.97 -1.16
CA GLY A 434 13.91 13.94 0.10
C GLY A 434 15.36 13.44 -0.04
N ASN A 435 15.71 12.83 -1.16
CA ASN A 435 17.05 12.32 -1.46
C ASN A 435 17.73 13.09 -2.60
N SER A 436 17.23 14.27 -2.99
CA SER A 436 17.73 15.01 -4.15
C SER A 436 19.07 15.69 -3.91
N ASP A 437 19.33 16.15 -2.69
CA ASP A 437 20.62 16.76 -2.29
C ASP A 437 21.58 15.67 -1.84
N MET A 438 22.15 14.97 -2.83
CA MET A 438 23.02 13.82 -2.63
C MET A 438 24.37 14.00 -3.33
N VAL A 439 25.43 13.51 -2.69
CA VAL A 439 26.81 13.50 -3.21
C VAL A 439 27.44 12.13 -2.96
N ALA A 440 28.21 11.64 -3.91
CA ALA A 440 28.96 10.40 -3.77
C ALA A 440 30.39 10.70 -3.34
N LEU A 441 30.85 10.03 -2.28
CA LEU A 441 32.24 9.97 -1.87
C LEU A 441 32.84 8.67 -2.43
N THR A 442 33.89 8.79 -3.25
CA THR A 442 34.56 7.66 -3.90
C THR A 442 35.98 7.44 -3.34
N PRO A 443 36.59 6.26 -3.55
CA PRO A 443 37.93 5.95 -3.08
C PRO A 443 39.02 6.91 -3.60
N ASP A 444 38.78 7.54 -4.75
CA ASP A 444 39.68 8.54 -5.34
C ASP A 444 39.82 9.80 -4.47
N MET A 445 38.82 10.10 -3.64
CA MET A 445 38.81 11.26 -2.74
C MET A 445 39.37 10.90 -1.35
N GLN A 446 38.94 9.75 -0.81
CA GLN A 446 39.25 9.32 0.54
C GLN A 446 39.05 7.81 0.68
N HIS A 447 39.82 7.19 1.57
CA HIS A 447 39.59 5.80 1.97
C HIS A 447 38.25 5.62 2.73
N LEU A 448 37.43 4.65 2.28
CA LEU A 448 36.05 4.48 2.74
C LEU A 448 35.87 3.62 4.00
N ASP A 449 36.86 2.78 4.36
CA ASP A 449 36.69 1.75 5.42
C ASP A 449 36.49 2.32 6.83
N GLY A 450 36.71 3.62 7.04
CA GLY A 450 36.48 4.31 8.31
C GLY A 450 35.05 4.84 8.50
N ILE A 451 34.18 4.76 7.48
CA ILE A 451 32.86 5.39 7.50
C ILE A 451 31.76 4.35 7.70
N SER A 452 31.00 4.49 8.79
CA SER A 452 29.83 3.67 9.06
C SER A 452 28.54 4.33 8.58
N ILE A 453 27.59 3.51 8.12
CA ILE A 453 26.23 3.92 7.75
C ILE A 453 25.24 3.28 8.71
N ASP A 454 24.41 4.11 9.35
CA ASP A 454 23.26 3.66 10.14
C ASP A 454 22.07 3.37 9.22
N PHE A 455 21.34 2.31 9.52
CA PHE A 455 20.10 1.96 8.84
C PHE A 455 19.02 3.05 8.99
N PHE A 456 18.95 3.75 10.13
CA PHE A 456 17.94 4.80 10.33
C PHE A 456 18.20 6.04 9.47
N ASP A 457 19.47 6.36 9.22
CA ASP A 457 19.90 7.45 8.33
C ASP A 457 19.93 7.04 6.86
N SER A 458 19.58 5.78 6.57
CA SER A 458 19.63 5.25 5.22
C SER A 458 18.68 5.95 4.26
N THR A 459 19.01 5.88 2.97
CA THR A 459 18.13 6.32 1.86
C THR A 459 16.73 5.72 1.88
N LEU A 460 16.54 4.61 2.59
CA LEU A 460 15.23 3.97 2.79
C LEU A 460 14.48 4.61 3.96
N MET A 461 15.03 4.60 5.17
CA MET A 461 14.29 4.93 6.40
C MET A 461 14.11 6.42 6.64
N ARG A 462 15.08 7.27 6.27
CA ARG A 462 15.07 8.70 6.58
C ARG A 462 13.82 9.45 6.12
N GLY A 463 13.20 9.00 5.01
CA GLY A 463 12.01 9.64 4.43
C GLY A 463 10.68 9.23 5.04
N TYR A 464 10.62 8.12 5.80
CA TYR A 464 9.37 7.57 6.33
C TYR A 464 8.67 8.49 7.33
N PRO A 465 9.34 9.14 8.29
CA PRO A 465 8.66 10.03 9.24
C PRO A 465 7.90 11.15 8.54
N GLY A 466 8.53 11.80 7.55
CA GLY A 466 7.88 12.83 6.75
C GLY A 466 6.73 12.30 5.89
N LEU A 467 6.91 11.10 5.31
CA LEU A 467 5.87 10.46 4.50
C LEU A 467 4.63 10.10 5.33
N VAL A 468 4.82 9.57 6.55
CA VAL A 468 3.73 9.26 7.49
C VAL A 468 2.99 10.53 7.90
N LEU A 469 3.72 11.63 8.15
CA LEU A 469 3.10 12.92 8.46
C LEU A 469 2.24 13.43 7.29
N VAL A 470 2.76 13.42 6.06
CA VAL A 470 2.00 13.84 4.87
C VAL A 470 0.78 12.95 4.63
N MET A 471 0.93 11.63 4.82
CA MET A 471 -0.18 10.68 4.75
C MET A 471 -1.27 11.02 5.78
N PHE A 472 -0.89 11.31 7.02
CA PHE A 472 -1.80 11.71 8.08
C PHE A 472 -2.52 13.03 7.75
N LEU A 473 -1.79 14.06 7.32
CA LEU A 473 -2.37 15.35 6.93
C LEU A 473 -3.34 15.22 5.77
N ASN A 474 -2.99 14.43 4.75
CA ASN A 474 -3.88 14.12 3.63
C ASN A 474 -5.16 13.42 4.10
N LEU A 475 -5.04 12.42 4.97
CA LEU A 475 -6.19 11.72 5.54
C LEU A 475 -7.10 12.68 6.33
N MET A 476 -6.53 13.56 7.15
CA MET A 476 -7.28 14.59 7.87
C MET A 476 -7.99 15.55 6.92
N GLY A 477 -7.32 15.99 5.85
CA GLY A 477 -7.91 16.83 4.81
C GLY A 477 -9.11 16.17 4.13
N VAL A 478 -9.00 14.90 3.74
CA VAL A 478 -10.10 14.16 3.09
C VAL A 478 -11.27 13.91 4.05
N LEU A 479 -11.01 13.56 5.31
CA LEU A 479 -12.07 13.42 6.32
C LEU A 479 -12.79 14.76 6.55
N SER A 480 -12.06 15.87 6.64
CA SER A 480 -12.65 17.22 6.75
C SER A 480 -13.51 17.57 5.54
N ILE A 481 -13.04 17.31 4.32
CA ILE A 481 -13.81 17.53 3.09
C ILE A 481 -15.09 16.70 3.10
N ASP A 482 -15.01 15.42 3.47
CA ASP A 482 -16.16 14.54 3.55
C ASP A 482 -17.20 15.04 4.56
N LEU A 483 -16.76 15.46 5.75
CA LEU A 483 -17.62 16.04 6.79
C LEU A 483 -18.33 17.32 6.31
N VAL A 484 -17.60 18.21 5.63
CA VAL A 484 -18.15 19.48 5.12
C VAL A 484 -19.15 19.23 3.98
N VAL A 485 -18.77 18.44 2.98
CA VAL A 485 -19.61 18.14 1.81
C VAL A 485 -20.87 17.39 2.22
N ASN A 486 -20.75 16.41 3.12
CA ASN A 486 -21.86 15.57 3.57
C ASN A 486 -22.45 16.00 4.91
N PHE A 487 -22.24 17.25 5.35
CA PHE A 487 -22.63 17.73 6.69
C PHE A 487 -24.11 17.46 7.03
N LYS A 488 -25.02 17.73 6.10
CA LYS A 488 -26.46 17.48 6.29
C LYS A 488 -26.76 16.00 6.50
N TRP A 489 -26.05 15.12 5.79
CA TRP A 489 -26.20 13.68 5.92
C TRP A 489 -25.62 13.19 7.25
N TRP A 490 -24.43 13.64 7.64
CA TRP A 490 -23.83 13.32 8.94
C TRP A 490 -24.72 13.73 10.12
N ARG A 491 -25.38 14.88 10.02
CA ARG A 491 -26.37 15.32 11.02
C ARG A 491 -27.57 14.37 11.10
N LYS A 492 -28.04 13.84 9.97
CA LYS A 492 -29.13 12.84 9.94
C LYS A 492 -28.69 11.51 10.53
N VAL A 493 -27.49 11.04 10.19
CA VAL A 493 -26.95 9.76 10.67
C VAL A 493 -26.67 9.80 12.17
N SER A 494 -26.06 10.87 12.69
CA SER A 494 -25.77 11.01 14.13
C SER A 494 -27.03 11.11 14.99
N ASN A 495 -28.13 11.60 14.43
CA ASN A 495 -29.43 11.65 15.11
C ASN A 495 -30.18 10.31 15.09
N ASN A 496 -29.69 9.30 14.35
CA ASN A 496 -30.26 7.96 14.29
C ASN A 496 -29.48 6.98 15.18
N SER A 497 -30.16 6.08 15.90
CA SER A 497 -29.54 5.11 16.81
C SER A 497 -28.61 4.13 16.09
N LEU A 498 -29.04 3.55 14.97
CA LEU A 498 -28.18 2.67 14.15
C LEU A 498 -26.95 3.44 13.64
N GLY A 499 -27.14 4.68 13.18
CA GLY A 499 -26.03 5.57 12.79
C GLY A 499 -25.04 5.83 13.93
N ARG A 500 -25.53 6.07 15.15
CA ARG A 500 -24.66 6.25 16.33
C ARG A 500 -23.88 4.99 16.69
N GLN A 501 -24.45 3.80 16.52
CA GLN A 501 -23.72 2.55 16.75
C GLN A 501 -22.52 2.42 15.79
N HIS A 502 -22.69 2.77 14.51
CA HIS A 502 -21.59 2.78 13.53
C HIS A 502 -20.55 3.86 13.82
N ILE A 503 -20.99 5.11 14.06
CA ILE A 503 -20.10 6.26 14.20
C ILE A 503 -19.36 6.23 15.53
N TYR A 504 -20.09 6.11 16.64
CA TYR A 504 -19.60 6.42 17.99
C TYR A 504 -19.36 5.20 18.87
N ASN A 505 -19.91 4.03 18.54
CA ASN A 505 -19.87 2.85 19.40
C ASN A 505 -19.17 1.64 18.79
N SER A 506 -18.43 1.86 17.70
CA SER A 506 -17.63 0.82 17.05
C SER A 506 -16.41 1.42 16.36
N THR A 507 -15.48 0.54 16.00
CA THR A 507 -14.33 0.85 15.12
C THR A 507 -14.70 0.87 13.64
N SER A 508 -15.98 0.72 13.26
CA SER A 508 -16.41 0.89 11.86
C SER A 508 -15.98 2.27 11.36
N ILE A 509 -15.43 2.35 10.15
CA ILE A 509 -14.95 3.62 9.56
C ILE A 509 -15.82 4.08 8.39
N ILE A 510 -16.50 3.18 7.68
CA ILE A 510 -17.48 3.55 6.65
C ILE A 510 -18.87 3.45 7.26
N THR A 511 -19.66 4.49 7.06
CA THR A 511 -20.98 4.62 7.69
C THR A 511 -22.14 4.44 6.70
N ASP A 512 -21.97 4.73 5.40
CA ASP A 512 -23.06 4.56 4.43
C ASP A 512 -23.37 3.07 4.16
N MET A 513 -24.59 2.71 4.55
CA MET A 513 -25.20 1.39 4.35
C MET A 513 -26.45 1.44 3.47
N GLY A 514 -26.65 2.55 2.75
CA GLY A 514 -27.85 2.78 1.94
C GLY A 514 -29.05 3.25 2.77
N TYR A 515 -28.83 4.13 3.75
CA TYR A 515 -29.87 4.63 4.64
C TYR A 515 -31.04 5.27 3.86
N VAL A 516 -32.26 4.82 4.15
CA VAL A 516 -33.49 5.45 3.68
C VAL A 516 -34.10 6.24 4.82
N PHE A 517 -33.71 7.52 4.92
CA PHE A 517 -34.25 8.43 5.92
C PHE A 517 -35.73 8.73 5.64
N VAL A 518 -36.54 8.69 6.68
CA VAL A 518 -37.95 9.07 6.66
C VAL A 518 -38.16 10.14 7.71
N ASP A 519 -38.90 11.18 7.34
CA ASP A 519 -39.29 12.24 8.26
C ASP A 519 -40.59 11.81 8.95
N TRP A 520 -40.53 11.65 10.27
CA TRP A 520 -41.68 11.30 11.09
C TRP A 520 -42.10 12.56 11.85
N SER A 521 -43.29 13.10 11.55
CA SER A 521 -43.79 14.41 12.04
C SER A 521 -43.66 14.61 13.54
N ASP A 522 -43.69 13.52 14.30
CA ASP A 522 -43.65 13.52 15.75
C ASP A 522 -42.30 13.14 16.37
N PHE A 523 -41.29 12.67 15.64
CA PHE A 523 -40.01 12.29 16.23
C PHE A 523 -38.97 13.40 16.03
N LYS A 524 -38.35 13.88 17.12
CA LYS A 524 -37.30 14.93 17.04
C LYS A 524 -35.98 14.42 16.44
N GLY A 525 -35.73 13.11 16.47
CA GLY A 525 -34.57 12.48 15.84
C GLY A 525 -34.82 12.13 14.37
N GLN A 526 -33.97 11.27 13.80
CA GLN A 526 -34.11 10.84 12.40
C GLN A 526 -34.42 9.34 12.30
N ALA A 527 -35.54 8.98 11.68
CA ALA A 527 -35.89 7.57 11.46
C ALA A 527 -35.32 7.04 10.14
N VAL A 528 -34.93 5.77 10.14
CA VAL A 528 -34.45 5.04 8.95
C VAL A 528 -35.30 3.78 8.76
N VAL A 529 -35.74 3.54 7.53
CA VAL A 529 -36.41 2.28 7.17
C VAL A 529 -35.36 1.23 6.80
N VAL A 530 -35.31 0.13 7.56
CA VAL A 530 -34.36 -0.97 7.34
C VAL A 530 -35.11 -2.30 7.22
N PRO A 531 -34.84 -3.13 6.19
CA PRO A 531 -35.33 -4.50 6.15
C PRO A 531 -34.80 -5.32 7.32
N VAL A 532 -35.64 -6.14 7.96
CA VAL A 532 -35.23 -6.96 9.11
C VAL A 532 -34.05 -7.87 8.75
N ARG A 533 -34.06 -8.41 7.52
CA ARG A 533 -32.96 -9.23 6.97
C ARG A 533 -31.62 -8.49 6.99
N SER A 534 -31.61 -7.24 6.56
CA SER A 534 -30.41 -6.39 6.56
C SER A 534 -29.96 -6.11 8.00
N LEU A 535 -30.90 -5.85 8.90
CA LEU A 535 -30.61 -5.56 10.30
C LEU A 535 -29.92 -6.75 11.02
N CYS A 536 -30.34 -7.98 10.75
CA CYS A 536 -29.68 -9.17 11.33
C CYS A 536 -28.22 -9.30 10.86
N THR A 537 -27.96 -9.10 9.58
CA THR A 537 -26.57 -9.15 9.08
C THR A 537 -25.73 -7.97 9.57
N MET A 538 -26.32 -6.78 9.75
CA MET A 538 -25.64 -5.65 10.39
C MET A 538 -25.24 -5.99 11.84
N GLN A 539 -26.17 -6.59 12.60
CA GLN A 539 -25.90 -7.01 13.98
C GLN A 539 -24.71 -7.97 14.02
N TRP A 540 -24.72 -9.00 13.18
CA TRP A 540 -23.60 -9.95 13.06
C TRP A 540 -22.29 -9.24 12.70
N PHE A 541 -22.30 -8.36 11.69
CA PHE A 541 -21.10 -7.67 11.24
C PHE A 541 -20.50 -6.78 12.32
N LEU A 542 -21.32 -5.93 12.96
CA LEU A 542 -20.87 -5.07 14.05
C LEU A 542 -20.39 -5.87 15.26
N THR A 543 -21.01 -7.04 15.51
CA THR A 543 -20.67 -7.89 16.66
C THR A 543 -19.35 -8.65 16.44
N CYS A 544 -19.11 -9.15 15.24
CA CYS A 544 -18.03 -10.10 14.96
C CYS A 544 -16.84 -9.49 14.21
N HIS A 545 -17.06 -8.48 13.38
CA HIS A 545 -16.04 -7.89 12.51
C HIS A 545 -15.53 -6.53 12.99
N THR A 546 -16.17 -5.91 13.98
CA THR A 546 -15.71 -4.65 14.58
C THR A 546 -15.60 -4.77 16.10
N LEU A 547 -14.62 -4.09 16.67
CA LEU A 547 -14.54 -3.80 18.09
C LEU A 547 -15.66 -2.82 18.46
N ARG A 548 -16.31 -3.12 19.58
CA ARG A 548 -17.48 -2.43 20.11
C ARG A 548 -17.09 -1.73 21.40
N PHE A 549 -17.55 -0.50 21.59
CA PHE A 549 -17.12 0.31 22.72
C PHE A 549 -17.99 0.15 23.97
N GLY A 550 -19.17 -0.46 23.86
CA GLY A 550 -20.05 -0.75 24.99
C GLY A 550 -20.75 0.47 25.57
N LEU A 551 -20.89 1.55 24.78
CA LEU A 551 -21.51 2.79 25.27
C LEU A 551 -23.04 2.69 25.20
N PRO A 552 -23.75 2.90 26.32
CA PRO A 552 -25.21 2.91 26.32
C PRO A 552 -25.77 4.13 25.57
N GLU A 553 -27.03 4.01 25.13
CA GLU A 553 -27.77 5.12 24.52
C GLU A 553 -28.18 6.17 25.56
N ASP A 554 -28.21 7.45 25.13
CA ASP A 554 -28.58 8.55 26.01
C ASP A 554 -30.04 8.37 26.52
N PRO A 555 -30.29 8.43 27.84
CA PRO A 555 -31.63 8.38 28.40
C PRO A 555 -32.62 9.38 27.79
N ALA A 556 -32.15 10.53 27.29
CA ALA A 556 -32.98 11.50 26.57
C ALA A 556 -33.55 10.93 25.27
N ASN A 557 -32.75 10.17 24.50
CA ASN A 557 -33.17 9.53 23.26
C ASN A 557 -34.17 8.39 23.53
N ILE A 558 -33.89 7.58 24.56
CA ILE A 558 -34.79 6.49 24.99
C ILE A 558 -36.15 7.04 25.46
N ARG A 559 -36.14 8.14 26.24
CA ARG A 559 -37.37 8.84 26.66
C ARG A 559 -38.10 9.49 25.49
N GLY A 560 -37.36 10.06 24.53
CA GLY A 560 -37.91 10.65 23.31
C GLY A 560 -38.67 9.63 22.46
N MET A 561 -38.14 8.41 22.34
CA MET A 561 -38.84 7.30 21.68
C MET A 561 -40.08 6.86 22.49
N ALA A 562 -39.92 6.62 23.79
CA ALA A 562 -40.98 6.02 24.62
C ALA A 562 -42.17 6.93 24.88
N SER A 563 -41.94 8.24 25.04
CA SER A 563 -42.99 9.24 25.28
C SER A 563 -43.99 9.36 24.12
N LYS A 564 -43.63 8.89 22.91
CA LYS A 564 -44.45 9.02 21.71
C LYS A 564 -45.02 7.71 21.17
N ALA A 565 -44.62 6.58 21.75
CA ALA A 565 -45.31 5.30 21.58
C ALA A 565 -46.75 5.33 22.15
N GLY A 566 -47.01 6.22 23.11
CA GLY A 566 -48.30 6.34 23.80
C GLY A 566 -49.32 7.28 23.14
N SER A 567 -48.94 8.08 22.14
CA SER A 567 -49.88 8.95 21.43
C SER A 567 -50.53 8.19 20.28
N ARG A 568 -51.69 7.59 20.53
CA ARG A 568 -52.61 7.17 19.46
C ARG A 568 -52.95 8.40 18.59
N PRO A 569 -52.89 8.34 17.25
CA PRO A 569 -53.60 9.33 16.45
C PRO A 569 -55.09 9.12 16.70
N SER A 570 -55.72 10.05 17.42
CA SER A 570 -57.17 10.11 17.55
C SER A 570 -57.77 10.41 16.16
N GLN A 571 -58.20 9.36 15.45
CA GLN A 571 -59.06 9.53 14.29
C GLN A 571 -60.40 10.11 14.78
N ALA A 572 -60.59 11.41 14.55
CA ALA A 572 -61.91 12.00 14.55
C ALA A 572 -62.70 11.38 13.38
N VAL A 573 -63.71 10.58 13.71
CA VAL A 573 -64.63 10.00 12.74
C VAL A 573 -65.62 11.10 12.33
N SER A 574 -65.48 11.61 11.10
CA SER A 574 -66.54 12.36 10.42
C SER A 574 -67.23 11.45 9.41
N PRO A 575 -68.58 11.44 9.32
CA PRO A 575 -69.29 10.48 8.49
C PRO A 575 -69.24 10.81 7.00
N SER A 576 -68.90 9.75 6.24
CA SER A 576 -69.14 9.45 4.83
C SER A 576 -70.08 10.37 4.03
N LYS A 577 -69.57 10.84 2.87
CA LYS A 577 -70.35 10.91 1.62
C LYS A 577 -69.68 10.06 0.55
N ARG A 578 -70.44 9.07 0.10
CA ARG A 578 -70.17 8.11 -0.98
C ARG A 578 -70.11 8.86 -2.31
N ASN A 579 -69.08 8.65 -3.12
CA ASN A 579 -69.18 8.64 -4.58
C ASN A 579 -68.01 7.90 -5.21
N SER A 580 -68.33 7.29 -6.34
CA SER A 580 -67.74 6.11 -6.96
C SER A 580 -66.65 6.41 -7.99
N ALA A 581 -65.81 5.38 -8.19
CA ALA A 581 -65.01 5.06 -9.37
C ALA A 581 -63.78 5.93 -9.69
N GLN A 582 -62.60 5.40 -9.34
CA GLN A 582 -61.46 5.28 -10.26
C GLN A 582 -60.45 4.26 -9.72
N VAL A 583 -60.25 3.18 -10.48
CA VAL A 583 -59.21 2.18 -10.23
C VAL A 583 -57.88 2.79 -10.68
N THR A 584 -57.09 3.23 -9.72
CA THR A 584 -55.66 3.50 -9.90
C THR A 584 -54.92 2.62 -8.91
N VAL A 585 -53.97 1.84 -9.39
CA VAL A 585 -53.12 0.95 -8.59
C VAL A 585 -52.30 1.81 -7.61
N ALA A 586 -52.88 2.07 -6.44
CA ALA A 586 -52.23 2.74 -5.34
C ALA A 586 -51.19 1.81 -4.74
N ARG A 587 -49.92 2.20 -4.89
CA ARG A 587 -48.79 1.80 -4.05
C ARG A 587 -49.28 1.70 -2.60
N ARG A 588 -49.38 0.48 -2.05
CA ARG A 588 -49.64 0.25 -0.63
C ARG A 588 -48.56 0.97 0.19
N GLN A 589 -48.82 2.21 0.57
CA GLN A 589 -48.28 2.79 1.79
C GLN A 589 -49.03 2.08 2.91
N SER A 590 -48.46 0.97 3.38
CA SER A 590 -48.83 0.43 4.68
C SER A 590 -48.53 1.52 5.71
N THR A 591 -49.58 2.09 6.28
CA THR A 591 -49.51 2.87 7.53
C THR A 591 -48.83 1.99 8.57
N VAL A 592 -47.56 2.25 8.81
CA VAL A 592 -46.78 1.49 9.79
C VAL A 592 -47.26 1.90 11.18
N ALA A 593 -47.78 0.94 11.93
CA ALA A 593 -48.26 1.17 13.28
C ALA A 593 -47.10 1.58 14.20
N ALA A 594 -47.38 2.34 15.26
CA ALA A 594 -46.40 2.74 16.27
C ALA A 594 -45.67 1.55 16.95
N ASP A 595 -46.18 0.31 16.79
CA ASP A 595 -45.56 -0.93 17.26
C ASP A 595 -44.36 -1.41 16.39
N ASP A 596 -44.10 -0.80 15.22
CA ASP A 596 -42.96 -1.12 14.34
C ASP A 596 -41.82 -0.06 14.38
N PHE A 597 -41.81 0.78 15.43
CA PHE A 597 -40.75 1.75 15.70
C PHE A 597 -39.77 1.19 16.75
N PHE A 598 -38.48 1.13 16.39
CA PHE A 598 -37.44 0.46 17.16
C PHE A 598 -36.21 1.36 17.36
N MET A 599 -35.41 1.06 18.37
CA MET A 599 -34.13 1.71 18.64
C MET A 599 -33.08 0.64 18.89
N LEU A 600 -31.91 0.83 18.28
CA LEU A 600 -30.76 -0.04 18.48
C LEU A 600 -29.90 0.54 19.60
N ALA A 601 -29.58 -0.25 20.60
CA ALA A 601 -28.71 0.15 21.71
C ALA A 601 -27.69 -0.94 21.99
N GLN A 602 -26.57 -0.56 22.60
CA GLN A 602 -25.53 -1.49 23.02
C GLN A 602 -25.46 -1.51 24.55
N ASP A 603 -25.26 -2.71 25.12
CA ASP A 603 -24.97 -2.85 26.55
C ASP A 603 -23.49 -2.58 26.86
N GLN A 604 -23.11 -2.65 28.14
CA GLN A 604 -21.72 -2.45 28.58
C GLN A 604 -20.78 -3.57 28.11
N ASP A 605 -21.32 -4.76 27.84
CA ASP A 605 -20.59 -5.92 27.34
C ASP A 605 -20.42 -5.89 25.80
N GLY A 606 -20.98 -4.85 25.15
CA GLY A 606 -20.91 -4.63 23.72
C GLY A 606 -21.99 -5.35 22.91
N TYR A 607 -22.94 -6.06 23.49
CA TYR A 607 -24.04 -6.71 22.74
C TYR A 607 -25.05 -5.68 22.23
N LEU A 608 -25.49 -5.89 20.98
CA LEU A 608 -26.50 -5.04 20.34
C LEU A 608 -27.90 -5.58 20.61
N HIS A 609 -28.74 -4.73 21.18
CA HIS A 609 -30.13 -4.98 21.54
C HIS A 609 -31.07 -4.11 20.69
N LEU A 610 -32.23 -4.67 20.35
CA LEU A 610 -33.28 -3.96 19.65
C LEU A 610 -34.46 -3.74 20.58
N PHE A 611 -34.75 -2.48 20.91
CA PHE A 611 -35.87 -2.10 21.75
C PHE A 611 -37.00 -1.54 20.91
N ASN A 612 -38.25 -1.91 21.20
CA ASN A 612 -39.40 -1.22 20.63
C ASN A 612 -39.70 0.10 21.36
N ALA A 613 -40.67 0.84 20.85
CA ALA A 613 -41.10 2.09 21.45
C ALA A 613 -41.68 1.95 22.89
N ARG A 614 -42.05 0.74 23.32
CA ARG A 614 -42.48 0.43 24.71
C ARG A 614 -41.32 0.04 25.64
N LYS A 615 -40.07 0.18 25.18
CA LYS A 615 -38.84 -0.21 25.89
C LYS A 615 -38.73 -1.72 26.15
N THR A 616 -39.46 -2.56 25.41
CA THR A 616 -39.31 -4.01 25.51
C THR A 616 -38.31 -4.47 24.45
N GLU A 617 -37.38 -5.33 24.86
CA GLU A 617 -36.40 -5.95 23.97
C GLU A 617 -37.07 -6.97 23.05
N ILE A 618 -36.69 -6.94 21.77
CA ILE A 618 -37.13 -7.92 20.77
C ILE A 618 -36.19 -9.12 20.81
N GLN A 619 -36.77 -10.29 21.12
CA GLN A 619 -36.07 -11.57 21.18
C GLN A 619 -35.84 -12.14 19.77
N ALA A 620 -34.79 -12.96 19.57
CA ALA A 620 -34.47 -13.59 18.29
C ALA A 620 -35.66 -14.32 17.62
N LEU A 621 -36.53 -14.99 18.41
CA LEU A 621 -37.70 -15.69 17.89
C LEU A 621 -38.69 -14.74 17.17
N SER A 622 -38.85 -13.52 17.68
CA SER A 622 -39.70 -12.51 17.05
C SER A 622 -39.11 -12.03 15.72
N MET A 623 -37.78 -11.93 15.66
CA MET A 623 -37.05 -11.58 14.44
C MET A 623 -37.21 -12.65 13.36
N GLU A 624 -37.25 -13.95 13.70
CA GLU A 624 -37.38 -15.04 12.73
C GLU A 624 -38.66 -14.96 11.90
N VAL A 625 -39.80 -14.73 12.55
CA VAL A 625 -41.10 -14.58 11.86
C VAL A 625 -41.06 -13.38 10.90
N LYS A 626 -40.42 -12.29 11.33
CA LYS A 626 -40.31 -11.04 10.57
C LYS A 626 -39.30 -11.14 9.42
N VAL A 627 -38.25 -11.96 9.55
CA VAL A 627 -37.31 -12.33 8.47
C VAL A 627 -38.01 -13.12 7.38
N GLN A 628 -38.86 -14.09 7.75
CA GLN A 628 -39.65 -14.87 6.78
C GLN A 628 -40.63 -13.98 6.00
N ALA A 629 -41.28 -13.03 6.70
CA ALA A 629 -42.24 -12.10 6.12
C ALA A 629 -41.62 -10.92 5.34
N ASP A 630 -40.29 -10.83 5.24
CA ASP A 630 -39.55 -9.69 4.65
C ASP A 630 -40.00 -8.32 5.20
N ALA A 631 -40.22 -8.27 6.53
CA ALA A 631 -40.70 -7.06 7.18
C ALA A 631 -39.66 -5.93 7.12
N ARG A 632 -40.15 -4.69 7.25
CA ARG A 632 -39.32 -3.49 7.35
C ARG A 632 -39.59 -2.82 8.68
N TYR A 633 -38.52 -2.43 9.37
CA TYR A 633 -38.58 -1.70 10.63
C TYR A 633 -38.23 -0.24 10.42
N MET A 634 -38.84 0.62 11.23
CA MET A 634 -38.38 1.99 11.38
C MET A 634 -37.49 2.07 12.60
N VAL A 635 -36.21 2.32 12.35
CA VAL A 635 -35.18 2.47 13.38
C VAL A 635 -34.99 3.95 13.68
N ALA A 636 -35.22 4.33 14.92
CA ALA A 636 -35.09 5.67 15.50
C ALA A 636 -33.65 6.18 15.49
#